data_AF-A0A086L2Q2-F1
#
_entry.id   AF-A0A086L2Q2-F1
#
_cell.length_a   1.000
_cell.length_b   1.000
_cell.length_c   1.000
_cell.angle_alpha   90.00
_cell.angle_beta   90.00
_cell.angle_gamma   90.00
#
_symmetry.space_group_name_H-M   'P 1'
#
loop_
_entity.id
_entity.type
_entity.pdbx_description
1 polymer ?
#
loop_
_entity_poly.entity_id
_entity_poly.type
_entity_poly.pdbx_seq_one_letter_code
_entity_poly.pdbx_strand_id
1 'polypeptide(L)'
;MEGAENGGAPQWPHDQPQFPHFVEKEPPVVFPASASFHDPHSCRLSLFYDYVAKKHSIAPPPLCPSAPPFAQPLPPPPPSPPSYNTFHDWTVRYAPFFWRDVWEFCGVYKPSNAGNPLLEIRGDNLSSSEQSINRFYAQQATSQGLPRTQFLFGAPSMRGLSRQAFVNTVFFPRGKLNFAENVVRGAGRLDQDVALIFSCEGTPPRAMTFGDLRHQVAVMMQFFRRTGLQKGDRVAAVVCNTPETVVTMLAVTGLG
;
A
#
# COMPACT_ATOMS: atom_id res chain seq x y z
N MET A 1 17.73 21.39 67.42
CA MET A 1 18.68 21.42 66.30
C MET A 1 18.43 20.18 65.48
N GLU A 2 17.95 20.39 64.25
CA GLU A 2 18.08 19.61 63.00
C GLU A 2 18.40 18.10 63.10
N GLY A 3 17.79 17.18 62.37
CA GLY A 3 17.02 17.22 61.11
C GLY A 3 17.34 15.93 60.33
N ALA A 4 16.35 15.33 59.65
CA ALA A 4 16.50 14.49 58.45
C ALA A 4 15.14 13.86 58.04
N GLU A 5 14.40 14.62 57.25
CA GLU A 5 13.65 14.26 56.03
C GLU A 5 12.90 12.91 55.93
N ASN A 6 11.57 13.02 56.04
CA ASN A 6 10.58 12.11 55.47
C ASN A 6 10.35 12.43 53.97
N GLY A 7 10.71 11.52 53.06
CA GLY A 7 10.35 11.60 51.65
C GLY A 7 8.98 10.98 51.37
N GLY A 8 7.91 11.74 51.58
CA GLY A 8 6.54 11.36 51.18
C GLY A 8 6.35 11.48 49.66
N ALA A 9 5.62 10.53 49.06
CA ALA A 9 5.23 10.56 47.66
C ALA A 9 4.40 11.82 47.35
N PRO A 10 4.52 12.41 46.14
CA PRO A 10 3.77 13.62 45.80
C PRO A 10 2.27 13.34 45.76
N GLN A 11 1.52 13.94 46.69
CA GLN A 11 0.07 14.01 46.65
C GLN A 11 -0.34 15.05 45.59
N TRP A 12 -1.05 14.60 44.56
CA TRP A 12 -1.63 15.47 43.55
C TRP A 12 -2.92 16.11 44.10
N PRO A 13 -3.21 17.40 43.81
CA PRO A 13 -4.42 18.06 44.26
C PRO A 13 -5.68 17.36 43.73
N HIS A 14 -6.69 17.21 44.58
CA HIS A 14 -7.93 16.45 44.32
C HIS A 14 -8.99 17.18 43.46
N ASP A 15 -8.69 18.34 42.89
CA ASP A 15 -9.64 19.07 42.05
C ASP A 15 -9.23 19.02 40.57
N GLN A 16 -9.61 17.93 39.89
CA GLN A 16 -9.76 17.93 38.44
C GLN A 16 -11.20 18.32 38.08
N PRO A 17 -11.43 19.23 37.11
CA PRO A 17 -12.78 19.48 36.61
C PRO A 17 -13.33 18.18 36.00
N GLN A 18 -14.59 17.85 36.34
CA GLN A 18 -15.28 16.71 35.74
C GLN A 18 -15.29 16.88 34.21
N PHE A 19 -14.59 16.00 33.51
CA PHE A 19 -14.70 15.89 32.07
C PHE A 19 -16.18 15.62 31.71
N PRO A 20 -16.73 16.28 30.67
CA PRO A 20 -18.10 16.02 30.27
C PRO A 20 -18.25 14.53 29.94
N HIS A 21 -19.26 13.92 30.55
CA HIS A 21 -19.67 12.54 30.29
C HIS A 21 -19.93 12.34 28.80
N PHE A 22 -18.96 11.80 28.06
CA PHE A 22 -19.22 11.13 26.80
C PHE A 22 -19.44 9.64 27.09
N VAL A 23 -20.65 9.34 27.55
CA VAL A 23 -21.35 8.10 27.22
C VAL A 23 -21.85 8.35 25.79
N GLU A 24 -21.49 7.58 24.78
CA GLU A 24 -21.95 6.22 24.54
C GLU A 24 -20.86 5.34 23.93
N LYS A 25 -20.78 4.09 24.40
CA LYS A 25 -20.11 2.99 23.69
C LYS A 25 -20.75 2.86 22.32
N GLU A 26 -20.05 3.26 21.25
CA GLU A 26 -20.44 2.79 19.93
C GLU A 26 -20.44 1.25 19.96
N PRO A 27 -21.53 0.58 19.52
CA PRO A 27 -21.53 -0.86 19.42
C PRO A 27 -20.39 -1.29 18.47
N PRO A 28 -19.80 -2.49 18.66
CA PRO A 28 -18.80 -3.00 17.73
C PRO A 28 -19.36 -2.90 16.31
N VAL A 29 -18.57 -2.36 15.39
CA VAL A 29 -18.95 -2.21 13.98
C VAL A 29 -19.44 -3.58 13.49
N VAL A 30 -20.75 -3.71 13.35
CA VAL A 30 -21.37 -4.91 12.78
C VAL A 30 -21.13 -4.82 11.29
N PHE A 31 -20.15 -5.58 10.79
CA PHE A 31 -19.99 -5.74 9.36
C PHE A 31 -21.22 -6.48 8.82
N PRO A 32 -22.03 -5.88 7.94
CA PRO A 32 -23.13 -6.60 7.32
C PRO A 32 -22.57 -7.80 6.56
N ALA A 33 -23.27 -8.93 6.61
CA ALA A 33 -22.86 -10.20 6.01
C ALA A 33 -22.69 -10.16 4.46
N SER A 34 -22.92 -9.00 3.84
CA SER A 34 -22.50 -8.72 2.47
C SER A 34 -22.14 -7.24 2.33
N ALA A 35 -20.86 -6.94 2.13
CA ALA A 35 -20.45 -5.63 1.63
C ALA A 35 -20.98 -5.49 0.20
N SER A 36 -21.93 -4.58 -0.02
CA SER A 36 -22.53 -4.33 -1.32
C SER A 36 -21.87 -3.12 -1.99
N PHE A 37 -21.59 -3.24 -3.29
CA PHE A 37 -21.10 -2.14 -4.15
C PHE A 37 -22.12 -0.99 -4.27
N HIS A 38 -23.35 -1.17 -3.76
CA HIS A 38 -24.45 -0.22 -3.84
C HIS A 38 -24.51 0.77 -2.65
N ASP A 39 -23.65 0.63 -1.65
CA ASP A 39 -23.53 1.63 -0.59
C ASP A 39 -22.31 2.54 -0.87
N PRO A 40 -22.53 3.74 -1.44
CA PRO A 40 -21.46 4.69 -1.75
C PRO A 40 -20.84 5.31 -0.49
N HIS A 41 -21.48 5.20 0.69
CA HIS A 41 -21.02 5.85 1.91
C HIS A 41 -20.24 4.93 2.87
N SER A 42 -20.30 3.60 2.70
CA SER A 42 -19.64 2.66 3.64
C SER A 42 -18.53 1.81 3.02
N CYS A 43 -18.53 1.56 1.71
CA CYS A 43 -17.55 0.66 1.10
C CYS A 43 -16.35 1.43 0.52
N ARG A 44 -15.13 1.14 1.02
CA ARG A 44 -13.88 1.67 0.45
C ARG A 44 -13.71 1.35 -1.03
N LEU A 45 -14.30 0.26 -1.50
CA LEU A 45 -14.27 -0.12 -2.90
C LEU A 45 -15.15 0.80 -3.77
N SER A 46 -16.29 1.27 -3.25
CA SER A 46 -17.13 2.29 -3.90
C SER A 46 -16.38 3.63 -4.00
N LEU A 47 -15.70 4.05 -2.93
CA LEU A 47 -14.84 5.25 -2.96
C LEU A 47 -13.72 5.14 -4.01
N PHE A 48 -13.12 3.97 -4.12
CA PHE A 48 -12.11 3.71 -5.16
C PHE A 48 -12.73 3.75 -6.57
N TYR A 49 -13.91 3.15 -6.75
CA TYR A 49 -14.65 3.23 -8.01
C TYR A 49 -14.89 4.69 -8.42
N ASP A 50 -15.38 5.54 -7.52
CA ASP A 50 -15.65 6.95 -7.80
C ASP A 50 -14.37 7.72 -8.14
N TYR A 51 -13.26 7.45 -7.44
CA TYR A 51 -11.94 7.99 -7.76
C TYR A 51 -11.53 7.64 -9.19
N VAL A 52 -11.64 6.37 -9.57
CA VAL A 52 -11.28 5.87 -10.91
C VAL A 52 -12.22 6.44 -11.98
N ALA A 53 -13.53 6.47 -11.71
CA ALA A 53 -14.54 7.02 -12.62
C ALA A 53 -14.31 8.50 -12.90
N LYS A 54 -13.94 9.27 -11.88
CA LYS A 54 -13.56 10.68 -12.04
C LYS A 54 -12.27 10.83 -12.84
N LYS A 55 -11.25 10.01 -12.54
CA LYS A 55 -9.93 10.06 -13.18
C LYS A 55 -9.98 9.75 -14.67
N HIS A 56 -10.81 8.78 -15.07
CA HIS A 56 -10.97 8.35 -16.47
C HIS A 56 -12.26 8.86 -17.11
N SER A 57 -12.82 9.97 -16.61
CA SER A 57 -14.09 10.53 -17.09
C SER A 57 -14.04 11.02 -18.55
N ILE A 58 -12.85 11.33 -19.07
CA ILE A 58 -12.66 11.79 -20.44
C ILE A 58 -12.36 10.58 -21.32
N ALA A 59 -13.20 10.37 -22.35
CA ALA A 59 -12.98 9.35 -23.34
C ALA A 59 -11.62 9.56 -24.03
N PRO A 60 -10.75 8.54 -24.07
CA PRO A 60 -9.42 8.70 -24.62
C PRO A 60 -9.45 8.82 -26.16
N PRO A 61 -8.47 9.53 -26.75
CA PRO A 61 -8.35 9.57 -28.20
C PRO A 61 -8.11 8.16 -28.77
N PRO A 62 -8.52 7.90 -30.02
CA PRO A 62 -8.21 6.64 -30.67
C PRO A 62 -6.70 6.42 -30.75
N LEU A 63 -6.26 5.16 -30.66
CA LEU A 63 -4.87 4.80 -30.87
C LEU A 63 -4.39 5.29 -32.24
N CYS A 64 -3.13 5.69 -32.34
CA CYS A 64 -2.55 6.00 -33.64
C CYS A 64 -2.59 4.77 -34.56
N PRO A 65 -2.77 4.93 -35.88
CA PRO A 65 -2.72 3.81 -36.83
C PRO A 65 -1.39 3.03 -36.79
N SER A 66 -0.31 3.67 -36.35
CA SER A 66 1.01 3.08 -36.14
C SER A 66 1.19 2.42 -34.76
N ALA A 67 0.15 2.36 -33.93
CA ALA A 67 0.25 1.76 -32.62
C ALA A 67 0.50 0.24 -32.74
N PRO A 68 1.36 -0.33 -31.88
CA PRO A 68 1.60 -1.77 -31.91
C PRO A 68 0.31 -2.58 -31.64
N PRO A 69 0.14 -3.77 -32.25
CA PRO A 69 -1.09 -4.57 -32.09
C PRO A 69 -1.41 -4.99 -30.64
N PHE A 70 -0.39 -5.07 -29.78
CA PHE A 70 -0.54 -5.43 -28.37
C PHE A 70 -0.92 -4.24 -27.47
N ALA A 71 -0.90 -3.02 -28.02
CA ALA A 71 -1.16 -1.81 -27.27
C ALA A 71 -2.67 -1.61 -27.15
N GLN A 72 -3.14 -1.40 -25.93
CA GLN A 72 -4.53 -1.08 -25.64
C GLN A 72 -4.71 0.41 -25.44
N PRO A 73 -5.85 0.99 -25.85
CA PRO A 73 -6.15 2.38 -25.55
C PRO A 73 -6.15 2.62 -24.04
N LEU A 74 -6.07 3.89 -23.65
CA LEU A 74 -6.33 4.27 -22.28
C LEU A 74 -7.70 3.76 -21.81
N PRO A 75 -7.87 3.52 -20.52
CA PRO A 75 -9.12 2.98 -20.03
C PRO A 75 -10.25 4.02 -20.18
N PRO A 76 -11.44 3.62 -20.68
CA PRO A 76 -12.65 4.43 -20.56
C PRO A 76 -13.10 4.49 -19.09
N PRO A 77 -14.08 5.35 -18.74
CA PRO A 77 -14.69 5.29 -17.43
C PRO A 77 -15.28 3.89 -17.17
N PRO A 78 -15.25 3.41 -15.91
CA PRO A 78 -15.81 2.12 -15.58
C PRO A 78 -17.34 2.10 -15.80
N PRO A 79 -17.93 0.91 -16.07
CA PRO A 79 -19.34 0.82 -16.46
C PRO A 79 -20.29 1.32 -15.36
N SER A 80 -21.31 2.07 -15.77
CA SER A 80 -22.40 2.55 -14.91
C SER A 80 -23.74 1.92 -15.33
N PRO A 81 -24.61 1.46 -14.40
CA PRO A 81 -24.47 1.56 -12.94
C PRO A 81 -23.34 0.66 -12.37
N PRO A 82 -22.76 1.02 -11.23
CA PRO A 82 -21.63 0.30 -10.65
C PRO A 82 -22.05 -1.11 -10.21
N SER A 83 -21.29 -2.11 -10.63
CA SER A 83 -21.42 -3.51 -10.22
C SER A 83 -20.04 -4.11 -10.02
N TYR A 84 -19.89 -4.98 -9.02
CA TYR A 84 -18.59 -5.63 -8.75
C TYR A 84 -18.07 -6.38 -9.98
N ASN A 85 -18.93 -7.15 -10.67
CA ASN A 85 -18.52 -7.96 -11.83
C ASN A 85 -18.07 -7.07 -13.00
N THR A 86 -18.82 -6.01 -13.30
CA THR A 86 -18.46 -5.10 -14.41
C THR A 86 -17.21 -4.29 -14.09
N PHE A 87 -17.04 -3.91 -12.83
CA PHE A 87 -15.82 -3.26 -12.37
C PHE A 87 -14.62 -4.21 -12.39
N HIS A 88 -14.76 -5.44 -11.91
CA HIS A 88 -13.74 -6.48 -11.98
C HIS A 88 -13.30 -6.75 -13.43
N ASP A 89 -14.24 -6.87 -14.37
CA ASP A 89 -13.90 -7.06 -15.78
C ASP A 89 -13.09 -5.87 -16.34
N TRP A 90 -13.40 -4.66 -15.89
CA TRP A 90 -12.64 -3.45 -16.21
C TRP A 90 -11.23 -3.50 -15.60
N THR A 91 -11.07 -3.89 -14.33
CA THR A 91 -9.75 -3.98 -13.68
C THR A 91 -8.84 -5.02 -14.33
N VAL A 92 -9.41 -6.15 -14.76
CA VAL A 92 -8.66 -7.19 -15.50
C VAL A 92 -8.32 -6.73 -16.91
N ARG A 93 -9.22 -6.00 -17.58
CA ARG A 93 -8.98 -5.52 -18.95
C ARG A 93 -7.87 -4.46 -18.99
N TYR A 94 -7.89 -3.52 -18.05
CA TYR A 94 -6.96 -2.38 -18.00
C TYR A 94 -5.97 -2.48 -16.84
N ALA A 95 -5.53 -3.71 -16.55
CA ALA A 95 -4.77 -4.02 -15.35
C ALA A 95 -3.52 -3.14 -15.09
N PRO A 96 -2.70 -2.78 -16.08
CA PRO A 96 -1.59 -1.86 -15.83
C PRO A 96 -2.08 -0.52 -15.23
N PHE A 97 -3.13 0.07 -15.79
CA PHE A 97 -3.68 1.33 -15.31
C PHE A 97 -4.36 1.17 -13.95
N PHE A 98 -5.11 0.08 -13.76
CA PHE A 98 -5.71 -0.24 -12.48
C PHE A 98 -4.67 -0.29 -11.35
N TRP A 99 -3.56 -1.02 -11.52
CA TRP A 99 -2.54 -1.14 -10.47
C TRP A 99 -1.83 0.18 -10.17
N ARG A 100 -1.62 1.03 -11.19
CA ARG A 100 -1.15 2.41 -10.97
C ARG A 100 -2.15 3.21 -10.14
N ASP A 101 -3.42 3.11 -10.46
CA ASP A 101 -4.46 3.88 -9.78
C ASP A 101 -4.66 3.39 -8.34
N VAL A 102 -4.54 2.09 -8.07
CA VAL A 102 -4.49 1.53 -6.70
C VAL A 102 -3.30 2.10 -5.93
N TRP A 103 -2.11 2.11 -6.53
CA TRP A 103 -0.91 2.66 -5.90
C TRP A 103 -1.11 4.12 -5.47
N GLU A 104 -1.67 4.94 -6.37
CA GLU A 104 -1.97 6.34 -6.09
C GLU A 104 -3.06 6.52 -5.05
N PHE A 105 -4.17 5.77 -5.16
CA PHE A 105 -5.30 5.85 -4.23
C PHE A 105 -4.93 5.43 -2.81
N CYS A 106 -4.11 4.38 -2.66
CA CYS A 106 -3.62 3.93 -1.36
C CYS A 106 -2.56 4.86 -0.76
N GLY A 107 -2.09 5.87 -1.51
CA GLY A 107 -1.11 6.84 -1.02
C GLY A 107 0.24 6.21 -0.67
N VAL A 108 0.64 5.17 -1.42
CA VAL A 108 1.92 4.47 -1.22
C VAL A 108 3.07 5.47 -1.39
N TYR A 109 3.86 5.62 -0.33
CA TYR A 109 4.95 6.58 -0.22
C TYR A 109 6.13 6.19 -1.14
N LYS A 110 6.63 7.17 -1.89
CA LYS A 110 7.62 6.98 -2.96
C LYS A 110 9.05 7.03 -2.43
N PRO A 111 9.92 6.15 -2.94
CA PRO A 111 11.16 6.64 -3.55
C PRO A 111 11.16 6.42 -5.08
N SER A 112 11.26 7.54 -5.81
CA SER A 112 11.65 7.73 -7.23
C SER A 112 11.39 6.62 -8.26
N ASN A 113 10.70 6.98 -9.36
CA ASN A 113 10.50 6.24 -10.64
C ASN A 113 9.24 5.38 -10.83
N ALA A 114 8.18 5.56 -10.02
CA ALA A 114 6.86 4.96 -10.31
C ALA A 114 6.19 5.43 -11.62
N GLY A 115 6.78 6.42 -12.32
CA GLY A 115 6.31 6.87 -13.65
C GLY A 115 6.81 6.01 -14.83
N ASN A 116 7.69 5.03 -14.58
CA ASN A 116 8.30 4.17 -15.58
C ASN A 116 7.71 2.75 -15.50
N PRO A 117 7.68 2.02 -16.64
CA PRO A 117 6.60 1.13 -17.06
C PRO A 117 6.16 0.13 -16.00
N LEU A 118 4.85 -0.08 -15.93
CA LEU A 118 4.20 -0.90 -14.92
C LEU A 118 4.61 -2.37 -14.94
N LEU A 119 5.13 -2.89 -16.06
CA LEU A 119 5.39 -4.31 -16.28
C LEU A 119 6.69 -4.55 -17.05
N GLU A 120 7.44 -5.57 -16.66
CA GLU A 120 8.57 -6.16 -17.38
C GLU A 120 8.44 -7.68 -17.33
N ILE A 121 8.48 -8.37 -18.48
CA ILE A 121 8.40 -9.83 -18.52
C ILE A 121 9.82 -10.39 -18.51
N ARG A 122 10.22 -11.10 -17.45
CA ARG A 122 11.57 -11.68 -17.33
C ARG A 122 11.65 -13.11 -17.91
N GLY A 123 12.85 -13.52 -18.30
CA GLY A 123 13.14 -14.90 -18.75
C GLY A 123 13.80 -14.97 -20.12
N ASP A 124 14.37 -16.13 -20.43
CA ASP A 124 15.29 -16.30 -21.56
C ASP A 124 14.59 -16.69 -22.88
N ASN A 125 13.37 -17.24 -22.79
CA ASN A 125 12.61 -17.77 -23.95
C ASN A 125 11.29 -17.02 -24.18
N LEU A 126 11.36 -15.69 -24.27
CA LEU A 126 10.18 -14.86 -24.55
C LEU A 126 9.76 -14.99 -26.03
N SER A 127 8.46 -15.10 -26.27
CA SER A 127 7.90 -15.02 -27.63
C SER A 127 8.11 -13.63 -28.25
N SER A 128 8.00 -13.53 -29.58
CA SER A 128 8.19 -12.25 -30.28
C SER A 128 7.21 -11.16 -29.82
N SER A 129 5.99 -11.53 -29.40
CA SER A 129 5.02 -10.58 -28.83
C SER A 129 5.47 -10.08 -27.45
N GLU A 130 5.90 -10.98 -26.56
CA GLU A 130 6.41 -10.65 -25.22
C GLU A 130 7.68 -9.79 -25.28
N GLN A 131 8.61 -10.10 -26.19
CA GLN A 131 9.79 -9.26 -26.45
C GLN A 131 9.40 -7.87 -26.96
N SER A 132 8.33 -7.77 -27.75
CA SER A 132 7.85 -6.48 -28.27
C SER A 132 7.20 -5.63 -27.18
N ILE A 133 6.51 -6.25 -26.21
CA ILE A 133 6.00 -5.60 -25.00
C ILE A 133 7.16 -5.00 -24.19
N ASN A 134 8.21 -5.80 -23.94
CA ASN A 134 9.39 -5.33 -23.20
C ASN A 134 10.09 -4.17 -23.92
N ARG A 135 10.26 -4.26 -25.26
CA ARG A 135 10.86 -3.17 -26.07
C ARG A 135 10.04 -1.88 -26.01
N PHE A 136 8.72 -1.99 -26.12
CA PHE A 136 7.81 -0.85 -26.01
C PHE A 136 7.99 -0.11 -24.68
N TYR A 137 8.00 -0.86 -23.58
CA TYR A 137 8.20 -0.30 -22.25
C TYR A 137 9.63 0.25 -22.02
N ALA A 138 10.67 -0.40 -22.55
CA ALA A 138 12.05 0.08 -22.45
C ALA A 138 12.26 1.41 -23.19
N GLN A 139 11.63 1.59 -24.36
CA GLN A 139 11.65 2.85 -25.10
C GLN A 139 10.95 3.98 -24.32
N GLN A 140 9.82 3.69 -23.68
CA GLN A 140 9.11 4.65 -22.83
C GLN A 140 9.88 5.04 -21.56
N ALA A 141 10.72 4.13 -21.03
CA ALA A 141 11.46 4.36 -19.78
C ALA A 141 12.66 5.32 -19.92
N THR A 142 13.07 5.63 -21.15
CA THR A 142 14.27 6.43 -21.47
C THR A 142 13.94 7.93 -21.64
N SER A 143 12.68 8.26 -21.95
CA SER A 143 12.22 9.66 -21.99
C SER A 143 12.03 10.22 -20.58
N GLN A 144 12.99 11.00 -20.09
CA GLN A 144 12.81 11.77 -18.86
C GLN A 144 11.72 12.83 -19.06
N GLY A 145 10.65 12.75 -18.26
CA GLY A 145 9.48 13.62 -18.37
C GLY A 145 8.58 13.20 -19.53
N LEU A 146 7.56 12.39 -19.24
CA LEU A 146 6.62 11.95 -20.28
C LEU A 146 5.75 13.14 -20.73
N PRO A 147 5.83 13.57 -22.00
CA PRO A 147 4.88 14.52 -22.56
C PRO A 147 3.53 13.82 -22.81
N ARG A 148 2.52 14.62 -23.15
CA ARG A 148 1.16 14.24 -23.62
C ARG A 148 1.10 13.15 -24.73
N THR A 149 2.22 12.65 -25.24
CA THR A 149 2.33 11.63 -26.27
C THR A 149 2.10 10.19 -25.77
N GLN A 150 2.10 9.95 -24.45
CA GLN A 150 1.65 8.67 -23.84
C GLN A 150 0.23 8.26 -24.30
N PHE A 151 -0.63 9.25 -24.57
CA PHE A 151 -2.01 9.06 -25.00
C PHE A 151 -2.12 8.49 -26.42
N LEU A 152 -1.02 8.51 -27.21
CA LEU A 152 -1.02 8.08 -28.61
C LEU A 152 -0.85 6.57 -28.78
N PHE A 153 -0.20 5.91 -27.81
CA PHE A 153 0.19 4.50 -27.93
C PHE A 153 -0.42 3.57 -26.89
N GLY A 154 -0.93 4.07 -25.75
CA GLY A 154 -1.60 3.22 -24.76
C GLY A 154 -0.65 2.31 -23.94
N ALA A 155 -1.17 1.22 -23.37
CA ALA A 155 -0.38 0.24 -22.59
C ALA A 155 -0.61 -1.21 -23.06
N PRO A 156 0.42 -2.07 -23.02
CA PRO A 156 0.31 -3.50 -23.27
C PRO A 156 -0.79 -4.19 -22.45
N SER A 157 -1.58 -5.03 -23.11
CA SER A 157 -2.50 -5.92 -22.42
C SER A 157 -1.74 -7.01 -21.65
N MET A 158 -2.25 -7.37 -20.47
CA MET A 158 -1.86 -8.64 -19.82
C MET A 158 -2.67 -9.84 -20.33
N ARG A 159 -3.70 -9.61 -21.16
CA ARG A 159 -4.49 -10.69 -21.76
C ARG A 159 -3.72 -11.35 -22.90
N GLY A 160 -3.77 -12.68 -22.95
CA GLY A 160 -3.09 -13.46 -23.99
C GLY A 160 -1.59 -13.68 -23.73
N LEU A 161 -1.07 -13.28 -22.56
CA LEU A 161 0.26 -13.70 -22.12
C LEU A 161 0.30 -15.21 -21.91
N SER A 162 1.42 -15.83 -22.25
CA SER A 162 1.67 -17.22 -21.88
C SER A 162 1.68 -17.37 -20.37
N ARG A 163 1.39 -18.58 -19.85
CA ARG A 163 1.46 -18.86 -18.41
C ARG A 163 2.82 -18.47 -17.83
N GLN A 164 3.90 -18.76 -18.56
CA GLN A 164 5.27 -18.47 -18.12
C GLN A 164 5.54 -16.96 -18.10
N ALA A 165 5.10 -16.22 -19.12
CA ALA A 165 5.25 -14.77 -19.13
C ALA A 165 4.43 -14.09 -18.04
N PHE A 166 3.22 -14.59 -17.77
CA PHE A 166 2.41 -14.09 -16.65
C PHE A 166 3.14 -14.26 -15.32
N VAL A 167 3.68 -15.46 -15.05
CA VAL A 167 4.47 -15.74 -13.83
C VAL A 167 5.70 -14.84 -13.75
N ASN A 168 6.35 -14.60 -14.88
CA ASN A 168 7.58 -13.78 -14.92
C ASN A 168 7.30 -12.28 -15.07
N THR A 169 6.05 -11.85 -14.96
CA THR A 169 5.70 -10.42 -15.06
C THR A 169 6.10 -9.71 -13.77
N VAL A 170 6.92 -8.68 -13.90
CA VAL A 170 7.43 -7.85 -12.80
C VAL A 170 6.69 -6.52 -12.80
N PHE A 171 6.01 -6.24 -11.69
CA PHE A 171 5.31 -4.98 -11.49
C PHE A 171 6.28 -3.89 -11.00
N PHE A 172 6.17 -2.68 -11.54
CA PHE A 172 6.98 -1.52 -11.16
C PHE A 172 8.50 -1.84 -11.09
N PRO A 173 9.12 -2.39 -12.15
CA PRO A 173 10.50 -2.89 -12.15
C PRO A 173 11.56 -1.85 -11.74
N ARG A 174 11.29 -0.56 -11.96
CA ARG A 174 12.17 0.56 -11.58
C ARG A 174 11.72 1.27 -10.31
N GLY A 175 10.56 0.92 -9.78
CA GLY A 175 10.03 1.44 -8.53
C GLY A 175 10.87 0.92 -7.37
N LYS A 176 11.31 1.82 -6.50
CA LYS A 176 11.84 1.46 -5.20
C LYS A 176 10.75 1.74 -4.18
N LEU A 177 10.62 0.90 -3.18
CA LEU A 177 9.74 1.12 -2.03
C LEU A 177 10.36 0.47 -0.80
N ASN A 178 10.00 0.96 0.37
CA ASN A 178 10.26 0.28 1.63
C ASN A 178 8.92 -0.11 2.27
N PHE A 179 8.73 -1.39 2.51
CA PHE A 179 7.47 -1.91 3.06
C PHE A 179 7.24 -1.37 4.48
N ALA A 180 8.25 -1.47 5.34
CA ALA A 180 8.17 -1.03 6.72
C ALA A 180 7.85 0.47 6.81
N GLU A 181 8.51 1.30 5.99
CA GLU A 181 8.24 2.74 5.91
C GLU A 181 6.77 3.05 5.64
N ASN A 182 6.18 2.36 4.67
CA ASN A 182 4.76 2.55 4.33
C ASN A 182 3.84 2.13 5.48
N VAL A 183 4.17 1.06 6.19
CA VAL A 183 3.39 0.58 7.34
C VAL A 183 3.53 1.53 8.52
N VAL A 184 4.76 1.87 8.94
CA VAL A 184 4.98 2.70 10.13
C VAL A 184 4.60 4.15 9.92
N ARG A 185 4.63 4.65 8.67
CA ARG A 185 4.07 5.98 8.33
C ARG A 185 2.58 6.03 8.67
N GLY A 186 1.85 4.92 8.47
CA GLY A 186 0.45 4.80 8.85
C GLY A 186 -0.41 5.92 8.25
N ALA A 187 -0.41 6.09 6.92
CA ALA A 187 -0.99 7.23 6.21
C ALA A 187 -2.19 7.89 6.93
N GLY A 188 -1.99 9.09 7.47
CA GLY A 188 -3.00 9.85 8.22
C GLY A 188 -3.05 9.58 9.74
N ARG A 189 -2.11 8.83 10.30
CA ARG A 189 -2.02 8.50 11.73
C ARG A 189 -0.94 9.28 12.46
N LEU A 190 -1.31 9.87 13.58
CA LEU A 190 -0.46 10.60 14.50
C LEU A 190 0.26 9.63 15.46
N ASP A 191 1.28 10.11 16.17
CA ASP A 191 2.07 9.28 17.09
C ASP A 191 1.22 8.68 18.22
N GLN A 192 0.24 9.43 18.74
CA GLN A 192 -0.64 9.00 19.81
C GLN A 192 -1.71 7.98 19.37
N ASP A 193 -1.92 7.81 18.06
CA ASP A 193 -2.94 6.89 17.57
C ASP A 193 -2.52 5.45 17.83
N VAL A 194 -3.47 4.60 18.20
CA VAL A 194 -3.21 3.18 18.45
C VAL A 194 -2.88 2.47 17.14
N ALA A 195 -1.72 1.80 17.10
CA ALA A 195 -1.27 0.98 15.98
C ALA A 195 -1.58 -0.50 16.19
N LEU A 196 -1.29 -1.03 17.38
CA LEU A 196 -1.50 -2.43 17.73
C LEU A 196 -2.25 -2.53 19.06
N ILE A 197 -3.19 -3.48 19.13
CA ILE A 197 -3.79 -3.94 20.38
C ILE A 197 -3.37 -5.39 20.55
N PHE A 198 -2.66 -5.67 21.64
CA PHE A 198 -2.24 -7.01 21.99
C PHE A 198 -3.08 -7.53 23.14
N SER A 199 -3.55 -8.76 23.01
CA SER A 199 -4.29 -9.48 24.05
C SER A 199 -3.67 -10.85 24.22
N CYS A 200 -3.50 -11.25 25.47
CA CYS A 200 -2.99 -12.56 25.86
C CYS A 200 -3.83 -13.07 27.02
N GLU A 201 -3.94 -14.40 27.13
CA GLU A 201 -4.67 -15.04 28.22
C GLU A 201 -4.12 -14.60 29.59
N GLY A 202 -5.03 -14.34 30.53
CA GLY A 202 -4.68 -13.96 31.89
C GLY A 202 -4.11 -12.54 32.06
N THR A 203 -4.04 -11.74 30.99
CA THR A 203 -3.54 -10.35 31.05
C THR A 203 -4.50 -9.37 30.38
N PRO A 204 -4.67 -8.15 30.93
CA PRO A 204 -5.48 -7.14 30.26
C PRO A 204 -4.85 -6.75 28.91
N PRO A 205 -5.65 -6.45 27.89
CA PRO A 205 -5.12 -5.99 26.60
C PRO A 205 -4.27 -4.73 26.78
N ARG A 206 -3.16 -4.65 26.02
CA ARG A 206 -2.31 -3.45 25.96
C ARG A 206 -2.33 -2.86 24.56
N ALA A 207 -2.32 -1.53 24.50
CA ALA A 207 -2.19 -0.79 23.26
C ALA A 207 -0.73 -0.38 23.03
N MET A 208 -0.29 -0.39 21.78
CA MET A 208 0.96 0.22 21.31
C MET A 208 0.59 1.30 20.31
N THR A 209 1.08 2.51 20.54
CA THR A 209 0.82 3.64 19.65
C THR A 209 1.70 3.59 18.40
N PHE A 210 1.37 4.38 17.38
CA PHE A 210 2.24 4.53 16.21
C PHE A 210 3.61 5.12 16.58
N GLY A 211 3.67 6.02 17.56
CA GLY A 211 4.92 6.56 18.11
C GLY A 211 5.78 5.46 18.72
N ASP A 212 5.19 4.61 19.57
CA ASP A 212 5.87 3.46 20.17
C ASP A 212 6.38 2.49 19.09
N LEU A 213 5.53 2.16 18.12
CA LEU A 213 5.86 1.25 17.02
C LEU A 213 7.04 1.78 16.21
N ARG A 214 7.00 3.05 15.79
CA ARG A 214 8.08 3.72 15.05
C ARG A 214 9.39 3.69 15.85
N HIS A 215 9.32 4.02 17.14
CA HIS A 215 10.47 4.01 18.02
C HIS A 215 11.09 2.62 18.15
N GLN A 216 10.28 1.60 18.46
CA GLN A 216 10.77 0.24 18.65
C GLN A 216 11.33 -0.37 17.35
N VAL A 217 10.68 -0.11 16.21
CA VAL A 217 11.21 -0.52 14.89
C VAL A 217 12.56 0.14 14.63
N ALA A 218 12.70 1.44 14.90
CA ALA A 218 13.99 2.14 14.73
C ALA A 218 15.09 1.55 15.61
N VAL A 219 14.81 1.27 16.89
CA VAL A 219 15.76 0.64 17.82
C VAL A 219 16.18 -0.74 17.30
N MET A 220 15.22 -1.57 16.90
CA MET A 220 15.49 -2.92 16.41
C MET A 220 16.28 -2.91 15.08
N MET A 221 15.98 -1.98 14.17
CA MET A 221 16.77 -1.79 12.94
C MET A 221 18.23 -1.44 13.24
N GLN A 222 18.49 -0.59 14.23
CA GLN A 222 19.85 -0.24 14.63
C GLN A 222 20.58 -1.43 15.25
N PHE A 223 19.88 -2.24 16.06
CA PHE A 223 20.43 -3.49 16.58
C PHE A 223 20.83 -4.46 15.46
N PHE A 224 19.95 -4.70 14.48
CA PHE A 224 20.28 -5.58 13.35
C PHE A 224 21.42 -5.06 12.49
N ARG A 225 21.51 -3.74 12.26
CA ARG A 225 22.66 -3.16 11.56
C ARG A 225 23.98 -3.39 12.31
N ARG A 226 23.98 -3.24 13.64
CA ARG A 226 25.18 -3.45 14.48
C ARG A 226 25.62 -4.90 14.53
N THR A 227 24.67 -5.84 14.46
CA THR A 227 24.96 -7.28 14.38
C THR A 227 25.41 -7.71 12.98
N GLY A 228 25.40 -6.81 12.01
CA GLY A 228 25.93 -7.02 10.67
C GLY A 228 24.89 -7.44 9.63
N LEU A 229 23.59 -7.34 9.92
CA LEU A 229 22.55 -7.66 8.96
C LEU A 229 22.55 -6.64 7.80
N GLN A 230 22.59 -7.16 6.58
CA GLN A 230 22.67 -6.38 5.34
C GLN A 230 21.47 -6.62 4.42
N LYS A 231 21.36 -5.77 3.42
CA LYS A 231 20.34 -5.90 2.39
C LYS A 231 20.51 -7.22 1.63
N GLY A 232 19.46 -8.02 1.51
CA GLY A 232 19.46 -9.33 0.85
C GLY A 232 19.78 -10.51 1.77
N ASP A 233 20.07 -10.26 3.05
CA ASP A 233 20.17 -11.31 4.05
C ASP A 233 18.80 -11.91 4.37
N ARG A 234 18.80 -13.18 4.76
CA ARG A 234 17.57 -13.90 5.11
C ARG A 234 17.52 -14.06 6.62
N VAL A 235 16.41 -13.66 7.21
CA VAL A 235 16.16 -13.81 8.65
C VAL A 235 15.03 -14.82 8.84
N ALA A 236 15.28 -15.82 9.69
CA ALA A 236 14.29 -16.78 10.14
C ALA A 236 14.16 -16.67 11.66
N ALA A 237 12.94 -16.79 12.18
CA ALA A 237 12.67 -16.70 13.60
C ALA A 237 11.52 -17.62 14.01
N VAL A 238 11.61 -18.19 15.22
CA VAL A 238 10.51 -18.89 15.89
C VAL A 238 9.94 -17.92 16.91
N VAL A 239 8.69 -17.51 16.71
CA VAL A 239 8.09 -16.36 17.39
C VAL A 239 6.65 -16.64 17.78
N CYS A 240 6.17 -15.89 18.77
CA CYS A 240 4.77 -15.85 19.16
C CYS A 240 4.03 -14.71 18.43
N ASN A 241 2.69 -14.71 18.46
CA ASN A 241 1.90 -13.59 17.94
C ASN A 241 1.89 -12.41 18.93
N THR A 242 3.00 -11.68 19.00
CA THR A 242 3.17 -10.53 19.91
C THR A 242 3.59 -9.27 19.15
N PRO A 243 3.45 -8.06 19.73
CA PRO A 243 3.92 -6.82 19.11
C PRO A 243 5.40 -6.86 18.74
N GLU A 244 6.23 -7.53 19.54
CA GLU A 244 7.67 -7.66 19.31
C GLU A 244 7.97 -8.41 18.00
N THR A 245 7.13 -9.38 17.63
CA THR A 245 7.20 -10.06 16.33
C THR A 245 6.93 -9.12 15.17
N VAL A 246 5.92 -8.25 15.30
CA VAL A 246 5.60 -7.23 14.29
C VAL A 246 6.74 -6.22 14.19
N VAL A 247 7.26 -5.73 15.31
CA VAL A 247 8.43 -4.83 15.37
C VAL A 247 9.63 -5.46 14.69
N THR A 248 9.90 -6.73 14.98
CA THR A 248 11.04 -7.47 14.40
C THR A 248 10.90 -7.61 12.89
N MET A 249 9.72 -8.02 12.41
CA MET A 249 9.43 -8.15 10.98
C MET A 249 9.55 -6.80 10.24
N LEU A 250 9.01 -5.73 10.82
CA LEU A 250 9.12 -4.38 10.26
C LEU A 250 10.57 -3.88 10.27
N ALA A 251 11.35 -4.21 11.29
CA ALA A 251 12.77 -3.85 11.32
C ALA A 251 13.58 -4.57 10.23
N VAL A 252 13.37 -5.88 10.05
CA VAL A 252 14.03 -6.67 9.00
C VAL A 252 13.64 -6.16 7.61
N THR A 253 12.33 -6.04 7.33
CA THR A 253 11.85 -5.52 6.03
C THR A 253 12.21 -4.06 5.78
N GLY A 254 12.45 -3.29 6.85
CA GLY A 254 12.97 -1.93 6.78
C GLY A 254 14.42 -1.86 6.31
N LEU A 255 15.22 -2.90 6.54
CA LEU A 255 16.63 -2.97 6.12
C LEU A 255 16.81 -3.47 4.68
N GLY A 256 15.91 -4.36 4.23
CA GLY A 256 15.79 -4.78 2.83
C GLY A 256 16.17 -6.23 2.61
#